data_AF-A0A382V6G1-F1
#
_entry.id   AF-A0A382V6G1-F1
#
_cell.length_a   1.000
_cell.length_b   1.000
_cell.length_c   1.000
_cell.angle_alpha   90.00
_cell.angle_beta   90.00
_cell.angle_gamma   90.00
#
_symmetry.space_group_name_H-M   'P 1'
#
loop_
_entity.id
_entity.type
_entity.pdbx_description
1 polymer ?
#
loop_
_entity_poly.entity_id
_entity_poly.type
_entity_poly.pdbx_seq_one_letter_code
_entity_poly.pdbx_strand_id
1 'polypeptide(L)'
;IQFSYDRVRKFAEAQLKNYGQNFEVELSKGLFAGQTLVPVNTAGCYVPAGRYAHIASAVMSITTAKVAGVKNIICCSSPKPNIGAHPKIIYTADLCGADVILNLGGVQAIAAMAFGFFGNAPADILVGPGNQFVAEAKRILFGKVGIDLFAGPTEIAIIAGKTADPEIVAYDLVGQAEHGYNSPAWLFTTDKKLADTVMKKVPELIQDLPEFPRSNAEAAWRDYGEVILCENNEEMAKISDEYAPEHLEVQTENLDWWLKRLKNYGSLFLGEETTVAYGDKCSGTNH
;
A
#
# COMPACT_ATOMS: atom_id res chain seq x y z
N ILE A 1 -4.17 2.06 16.95
CA ILE A 1 -3.09 1.07 16.74
C ILE A 1 -3.64 -0.34 16.93
N GLN A 2 -4.02 -0.76 18.13
CA GLN A 2 -4.58 -2.11 18.38
C GLN A 2 -5.70 -2.50 17.41
N PHE A 3 -6.67 -1.60 17.19
CA PHE A 3 -7.76 -1.82 16.25
C PHE A 3 -7.31 -2.12 14.80
N SER A 4 -6.26 -1.43 14.33
CA SER A 4 -5.68 -1.65 13.00
C SER A 4 -4.94 -3.00 12.97
N TYR A 5 -4.10 -3.26 13.99
CA TYR A 5 -3.40 -4.54 14.15
C TYR A 5 -4.36 -5.74 14.14
N ASP A 6 -5.45 -5.68 14.91
CA ASP A 6 -6.40 -6.79 15.03
C ASP A 6 -7.07 -7.11 13.68
N ARG A 7 -7.36 -6.08 12.87
CA ARG A 7 -7.98 -6.26 11.54
C ARG A 7 -6.98 -6.78 10.52
N VAL A 8 -5.77 -6.22 10.47
CA VAL A 8 -4.70 -6.69 9.57
C VAL A 8 -4.31 -8.12 9.91
N ARG A 9 -4.16 -8.46 11.20
CA ARG A 9 -3.90 -9.83 11.63
C ARG A 9 -4.99 -10.79 11.17
N LYS A 10 -6.26 -10.47 11.42
CA LYS A 10 -7.40 -11.30 10.99
C LYS A 10 -7.43 -11.51 9.48
N PHE A 11 -7.15 -10.46 8.71
CA PHE A 11 -7.11 -10.55 7.26
C PHE A 11 -5.92 -11.40 6.78
N ALA A 12 -4.72 -11.20 7.34
CA ALA A 12 -3.54 -11.99 7.03
C ALA A 12 -3.71 -13.48 7.39
N GLU A 13 -4.35 -13.80 8.53
CA GLU A 13 -4.68 -15.17 8.94
C GLU A 13 -5.66 -15.82 7.95
N ALA A 14 -6.66 -15.05 7.50
CA ALA A 14 -7.59 -15.52 6.47
C ALA A 14 -6.87 -15.73 5.13
N GLN A 15 -5.96 -14.84 4.72
CA GLN A 15 -5.14 -15.03 3.53
C GLN A 15 -4.32 -16.31 3.64
N LEU A 16 -3.55 -16.50 4.71
CA LEU A 16 -2.72 -17.70 4.91
C LEU A 16 -3.54 -18.99 4.88
N LYS A 17 -4.71 -19.01 5.51
CA LYS A 17 -5.62 -20.18 5.49
C LYS A 17 -6.10 -20.56 4.09
N ASN A 18 -6.20 -19.57 3.19
CA ASN A 18 -6.70 -19.74 1.83
C ASN A 18 -5.58 -19.68 0.76
N TYR A 19 -4.34 -19.36 1.15
CA TYR A 19 -3.16 -19.39 0.29
C TYR A 19 -2.75 -20.85 0.11
N GLY A 20 -2.80 -21.36 -1.13
CA GLY A 20 -2.38 -22.70 -1.57
C GLY A 20 -2.16 -23.75 -0.48
N GLN A 21 -3.09 -24.69 -0.32
CA GLN A 21 -2.92 -25.77 0.64
C GLN A 21 -1.74 -26.67 0.25
N ASN A 22 -1.00 -27.16 1.25
CA ASN A 22 -0.01 -28.20 1.02
C ASN A 22 -0.71 -29.40 0.37
N PHE A 23 -0.14 -29.89 -0.73
CA PHE A 23 -0.69 -31.03 -1.44
C PHE A 23 0.42 -31.98 -1.87
N GLU A 24 0.03 -33.24 -2.03
CA GLU A 24 0.79 -34.29 -2.68
C GLU A 24 -0.18 -35.05 -3.59
N VAL A 25 0.27 -35.42 -4.78
CA VAL A 25 -0.51 -36.12 -5.79
C VAL A 25 0.34 -37.18 -6.47
N GLU A 26 -0.24 -38.36 -6.68
CA GLU A 26 0.35 -39.41 -7.50
C GLU A 26 0.08 -39.09 -8.99
N LEU A 27 1.12 -38.69 -9.73
CA LEU A 27 1.02 -38.32 -11.14
C LEU A 27 0.99 -39.56 -12.05
N SER A 28 1.63 -40.64 -11.61
CA SER A 28 1.60 -41.95 -12.23
C SER A 28 1.99 -42.98 -11.16
N LYS A 29 1.74 -44.27 -11.41
CA LYS A 29 1.97 -45.34 -10.42
C LYS A 29 3.37 -45.25 -9.78
N GLY A 30 3.42 -44.90 -8.49
CA GLY A 30 4.64 -44.75 -7.70
C GLY A 30 5.38 -43.42 -7.82
N LEU A 31 4.87 -42.45 -8.61
CA LEU A 31 5.45 -41.11 -8.76
C LEU A 31 4.58 -40.07 -8.06
N PHE A 32 5.08 -39.52 -6.96
CA PHE A 32 4.43 -38.47 -6.19
C PHE A 32 5.09 -37.12 -6.44
N ALA A 33 4.28 -36.08 -6.56
CA ALA A 33 4.71 -34.70 -6.60
C ALA A 33 3.85 -33.86 -5.66
N GLY A 34 4.39 -32.78 -5.11
CA GLY A 34 3.67 -31.96 -4.15
C GLY A 34 4.23 -30.55 -4.03
N GLN A 35 3.51 -29.73 -3.28
CA GLN A 35 3.88 -28.37 -2.93
C GLN A 35 3.65 -28.14 -1.44
N THR A 36 4.57 -27.42 -0.82
CA THR A 36 4.43 -26.95 0.56
C THR A 36 4.83 -25.49 0.64
N LEU A 37 4.03 -24.69 1.36
CA LEU A 37 4.38 -23.32 1.68
C LEU A 37 5.29 -23.30 2.92
N VAL A 38 6.47 -22.71 2.78
CA VAL A 38 7.46 -22.58 3.86
C VAL A 38 7.78 -21.10 4.04
N PRO A 39 7.65 -20.52 5.25
CA PRO A 39 8.02 -19.13 5.47
C PRO A 39 9.53 -18.94 5.33
N VAL A 40 9.92 -17.73 4.93
CA VAL A 40 11.32 -17.30 5.00
C VAL A 40 11.82 -17.31 6.45
N ASN A 41 13.13 -17.42 6.64
CA ASN A 41 13.71 -17.42 7.98
C ASN A 41 13.75 -16.00 8.56
N THR A 42 14.11 -15.01 7.74
CA THR A 42 14.28 -13.62 8.17
C THR A 42 13.59 -12.62 7.25
N ALA A 43 12.74 -11.76 7.80
CA ALA A 43 12.15 -10.62 7.10
C ALA A 43 12.73 -9.31 7.63
N GLY A 44 13.20 -8.46 6.73
CA GLY A 44 13.59 -7.08 7.03
C GLY A 44 12.46 -6.11 6.67
N CYS A 45 11.83 -5.50 7.67
CA CYS A 45 10.73 -4.57 7.52
C CYS A 45 11.22 -3.12 7.68
N TYR A 46 11.23 -2.35 6.59
CA TYR A 46 11.55 -0.92 6.65
C TYR A 46 10.29 -0.10 6.94
N VAL A 47 10.31 0.68 8.03
CA VAL A 47 9.19 1.52 8.47
C VAL A 47 9.59 3.00 8.42
N PRO A 48 9.09 3.78 7.44
CA PRO A 48 9.38 5.20 7.34
C PRO A 48 8.94 5.99 8.59
N ALA A 49 9.83 6.84 9.09
CA ALA A 49 9.55 7.73 10.23
C ALA A 49 9.93 9.20 9.98
N GLY A 50 10.22 9.55 8.73
CA GLY A 50 10.77 10.85 8.35
C GLY A 50 9.92 12.03 8.82
N ARG A 51 8.96 12.45 8.02
CA ARG A 51 8.05 13.56 8.38
C ARG A 51 6.92 13.07 9.30
N TYR A 52 6.33 11.93 8.95
CA TYR A 52 5.26 11.29 9.70
C TYR A 52 5.70 9.94 10.28
N ALA A 53 5.11 9.56 11.41
CA ALA A 53 5.33 8.25 11.99
C ALA A 53 4.38 7.24 11.33
N HIS A 54 4.84 6.51 10.31
CA HIS A 54 4.02 5.59 9.53
C HIS A 54 3.77 4.27 10.29
N ILE A 55 2.91 4.33 11.31
CA ILE A 55 2.50 3.16 12.08
C ILE A 55 1.81 2.10 11.21
N ALA A 56 1.13 2.49 10.13
CA ALA A 56 0.46 1.58 9.21
C ALA A 56 1.46 0.61 8.57
N SER A 57 2.59 1.12 8.05
CA SER A 57 3.63 0.29 7.44
C SER A 57 4.24 -0.72 8.42
N ALA A 58 4.37 -0.37 9.70
CA ALA A 58 4.77 -1.33 10.73
C ALA A 58 3.72 -2.42 10.92
N VAL A 59 2.44 -2.06 11.05
CA VAL A 59 1.35 -3.03 11.16
C VAL A 59 1.33 -3.97 9.96
N MET A 60 1.40 -3.44 8.75
CA MET A 60 1.18 -4.22 7.53
C MET A 60 2.38 -5.09 7.14
N SER A 61 3.61 -4.69 7.45
CA SER A 61 4.80 -5.49 7.15
C SER A 61 5.13 -6.52 8.24
N ILE A 62 5.09 -6.12 9.52
CA ILE A 62 5.53 -6.99 10.62
C ILE A 62 4.45 -8.03 10.95
N THR A 63 3.17 -7.62 10.98
CA THR A 63 2.07 -8.55 11.30
C THR A 63 1.95 -9.66 10.28
N THR A 64 2.11 -9.36 8.98
CA THR A 64 2.03 -10.37 7.91
C THR A 64 3.19 -11.35 7.98
N ALA A 65 4.41 -10.87 8.23
CA ALA A 65 5.58 -11.74 8.48
C ALA A 65 5.35 -12.64 9.71
N LYS A 66 4.78 -12.09 10.79
CA LYS A 66 4.51 -12.86 12.00
C LYS A 66 3.46 -13.93 11.77
N VAL A 67 2.36 -13.60 11.09
CA VAL A 67 1.30 -14.56 10.72
C VAL A 67 1.83 -15.68 9.82
N ALA A 68 2.71 -15.35 8.87
CA ALA A 68 3.36 -16.35 8.01
C ALA A 68 4.27 -17.33 8.79
N GLY A 69 4.68 -16.97 10.01
CA GLY A 69 5.58 -17.80 10.84
C GLY A 69 7.07 -17.54 10.59
N VAL A 70 7.42 -16.34 10.11
CA VAL A 70 8.83 -15.91 9.98
C VAL A 70 9.50 -15.91 11.35
N LYS A 71 10.72 -16.47 11.43
CA LYS A 71 11.42 -16.69 12.70
C LYS A 71 12.12 -15.45 13.23
N ASN A 72 12.69 -14.64 12.33
CA ASN A 72 13.41 -13.41 12.66
C ASN A 72 12.80 -12.23 11.90
N ILE A 73 12.22 -11.27 12.61
CA ILE A 73 11.64 -10.07 12.02
C ILE A 73 12.41 -8.86 12.52
N ILE A 74 13.13 -8.22 11.59
CA ILE A 74 13.96 -7.04 11.86
C ILE A 74 13.21 -5.81 11.36
N CYS A 75 12.85 -4.91 12.25
CA CYS A 75 12.24 -3.63 11.91
C CYS A 75 13.30 -2.52 11.92
N CYS A 76 13.46 -1.81 10.81
CA CYS A 76 14.27 -0.59 10.75
C CYS A 76 13.38 0.64 10.68
N SER A 77 13.66 1.66 11.49
CA SER A 77 12.97 2.94 11.39
C SER A 77 13.90 4.12 11.64
N SER A 78 13.75 5.17 10.83
CA SER A 78 14.62 6.34 10.86
C SER A 78 14.57 7.08 12.21
N PRO A 79 15.72 7.33 12.88
CA PRO A 79 15.75 8.17 14.07
C PRO A 79 15.42 9.63 13.75
N LYS A 80 14.79 10.32 14.71
CA LYS A 80 14.86 11.78 14.81
C LYS A 80 16.05 12.19 15.69
N PRO A 81 16.81 13.26 15.33
CA PRO A 81 17.92 13.76 16.14
C PRO A 81 17.49 13.95 17.60
N ASN A 82 18.30 13.45 18.54
CA ASN A 82 18.09 13.52 20.00
C ASN A 82 16.82 12.82 20.54
N ILE A 83 16.02 12.16 19.68
CA ILE A 83 14.79 11.44 20.07
C ILE A 83 14.93 9.93 19.79
N GLY A 84 15.57 9.58 18.68
CA GLY A 84 15.61 8.20 18.18
C GLY A 84 14.33 7.83 17.40
N ALA A 85 14.03 6.54 17.33
CA ALA A 85 12.84 6.04 16.65
C ALA A 85 11.58 6.51 17.37
N HIS A 86 10.52 6.81 16.61
CA HIS A 86 9.30 7.37 17.17
C HIS A 86 8.63 6.38 18.14
N PRO A 87 8.23 6.77 19.37
CA PRO A 87 7.69 5.84 20.38
C PRO A 87 6.48 5.02 19.89
N LYS A 88 5.59 5.65 19.11
CA LYS A 88 4.45 4.94 18.50
C LYS A 88 4.88 3.85 17.50
N ILE A 89 5.99 4.02 16.78
CA ILE A 89 6.52 2.99 15.88
C ILE A 89 7.11 1.86 16.69
N ILE A 90 7.88 2.16 17.75
CA ILE A 90 8.43 1.14 18.65
C ILE A 90 7.31 0.30 19.26
N TYR A 91 6.29 0.95 19.85
CA TYR A 91 5.12 0.27 20.40
C TYR A 91 4.40 -0.59 19.35
N THR A 92 4.24 -0.07 18.13
CA THR A 92 3.56 -0.80 17.05
C THR A 92 4.38 -2.00 16.59
N ALA A 93 5.70 -1.85 16.41
CA ALA A 93 6.57 -2.92 15.97
C ALA A 93 6.65 -4.06 17.00
N ASP A 94 6.74 -3.72 18.29
CA ASP A 94 6.68 -4.69 19.39
C ASP A 94 5.33 -5.43 19.40
N LEU A 95 4.21 -4.68 19.36
CA LEU A 95 2.87 -5.26 19.30
C LEU A 95 2.69 -6.22 18.10
N CYS A 96 3.25 -5.87 16.95
CA CYS A 96 3.14 -6.68 15.73
C CYS A 96 4.08 -7.89 15.73
N GLY A 97 5.03 -7.96 16.66
CA GLY A 97 5.90 -9.11 16.86
C GLY A 97 7.28 -9.03 16.19
N ALA A 98 7.83 -7.83 16.01
CA ALA A 98 9.23 -7.67 15.60
C ALA A 98 10.17 -8.21 16.69
N ASP A 99 11.16 -9.00 16.29
CA ASP A 99 12.15 -9.55 17.22
C ASP A 99 13.28 -8.54 17.50
N VAL A 100 13.59 -7.69 16.51
CA VAL A 100 14.62 -6.66 16.62
C VAL A 100 14.12 -5.35 16.01
N ILE A 101 14.32 -4.24 16.74
CA ILE A 101 14.01 -2.89 16.25
C ILE A 101 15.32 -2.09 16.17
N LEU A 102 15.76 -1.80 14.95
CA LEU A 102 16.93 -1.00 14.67
C LEU A 102 16.54 0.46 14.45
N ASN A 103 17.17 1.34 15.22
CA ASN A 103 17.04 2.78 15.09
C ASN A 103 17.91 3.31 13.93
N LEU A 104 17.57 2.90 12.71
CA LEU A 104 18.34 3.13 11.49
C LEU A 104 17.39 3.35 10.30
N GLY A 105 17.68 4.38 9.50
CA GLY A 105 16.88 4.75 8.32
C GLY A 105 17.65 4.65 7.01
N GLY A 106 16.98 4.86 5.87
CA GLY A 106 17.63 5.03 4.56
C GLY A 106 18.38 3.81 4.03
N VAL A 107 19.32 4.05 3.12
CA VAL A 107 20.10 3.00 2.43
C VAL A 107 20.87 2.11 3.40
N GLN A 108 21.41 2.70 4.47
CA GLN A 108 22.15 1.98 5.49
C GLN A 108 21.27 1.02 6.30
N ALA A 109 19.98 1.33 6.47
CA ALA A 109 19.03 0.42 7.11
C ALA A 109 18.75 -0.80 6.23
N ILE A 110 18.56 -0.57 4.93
CA ILE A 110 18.38 -1.62 3.93
C ILE A 110 19.62 -2.53 3.91
N ALA A 111 20.82 -1.95 3.87
CA ALA A 111 22.07 -2.71 3.95
C ALA A 111 22.18 -3.50 5.27
N ALA A 112 21.90 -2.87 6.42
CA ALA A 112 21.99 -3.54 7.72
C ALA A 112 21.11 -4.79 7.81
N MET A 113 19.88 -4.73 7.31
CA MET A 113 18.98 -5.88 7.26
C MET A 113 19.45 -6.93 6.23
N ALA A 114 19.83 -6.50 5.02
CA ALA A 114 20.26 -7.39 3.96
C ALA A 114 21.50 -8.23 4.33
N PHE A 115 22.42 -7.63 5.09
CA PHE A 115 23.70 -8.26 5.44
C PHE A 115 23.76 -8.79 6.89
N GLY A 116 22.68 -8.67 7.67
CA GLY A 116 22.63 -9.18 9.04
C GLY A 116 23.57 -8.44 10.00
N PHE A 117 23.68 -7.11 9.86
CA PHE A 117 24.53 -6.32 10.76
C PHE A 117 23.99 -6.30 12.19
N PHE A 118 24.86 -5.97 13.14
CA PHE A 118 24.55 -5.94 14.58
C PHE A 118 24.17 -7.31 15.18
N GLY A 119 24.70 -8.40 14.60
CA GLY A 119 24.51 -9.77 15.10
C GLY A 119 23.18 -10.41 14.68
N ASN A 120 22.48 -9.82 13.71
CA ASN A 120 21.23 -10.34 13.19
C ASN A 120 21.46 -11.39 12.10
N ALA A 121 20.48 -12.25 11.87
CA ALA A 121 20.45 -13.04 10.65
C ALA A 121 20.26 -12.11 9.43
N PRO A 122 20.96 -12.35 8.30
CA PRO A 122 20.66 -11.65 7.06
C PRO A 122 19.20 -11.88 6.65
N ALA A 123 18.55 -10.83 6.13
CA ALA A 123 17.20 -10.92 5.63
C ALA A 123 17.14 -11.79 4.36
N ASP A 124 16.13 -12.65 4.27
CA ASP A 124 15.78 -13.38 3.04
C ASP A 124 14.92 -12.50 2.12
N ILE A 125 14.12 -11.61 2.71
CA ILE A 125 13.29 -10.63 2.01
C ILE A 125 13.32 -9.27 2.72
N LEU A 126 13.36 -8.20 1.94
CA LEU A 126 13.21 -6.82 2.39
C LEU A 126 11.85 -6.28 1.93
N VAL A 127 11.08 -5.76 2.88
CA VAL A 127 9.74 -5.24 2.62
C VAL A 127 9.58 -3.83 3.18
N GLY A 128 8.60 -3.12 2.64
CA GLY A 128 8.18 -1.81 3.11
C GLY A 128 8.50 -0.68 2.12
N PRO A 129 7.66 0.37 2.12
CA PRO A 129 7.83 1.52 1.24
C PRO A 129 8.97 2.41 1.73
N GLY A 130 9.49 3.25 0.86
CA GLY A 130 10.48 4.25 1.22
C GLY A 130 10.66 5.27 0.11
N ASN A 131 11.48 6.28 0.38
CA ASN A 131 11.83 7.24 -0.68
C ASN A 131 12.63 6.56 -1.80
N GLN A 132 12.88 7.30 -2.88
CA GLN A 132 13.65 6.84 -4.04
C GLN A 132 14.99 6.18 -3.69
N PHE A 133 15.67 6.62 -2.62
CA PHE A 133 16.95 6.03 -2.22
C PHE A 133 16.78 4.64 -1.59
N VAL A 134 15.73 4.46 -0.79
CA VAL A 134 15.37 3.14 -0.23
C VAL A 134 14.93 2.19 -1.34
N ALA A 135 14.10 2.68 -2.27
CA ALA A 135 13.66 1.91 -3.43
C ALA A 135 14.86 1.47 -4.31
N GLU A 136 15.79 2.38 -4.59
CA GLU A 136 17.00 2.07 -5.36
C GLU A 136 17.94 1.11 -4.61
N ALA A 137 18.10 1.27 -3.29
CA ALA A 137 18.89 0.34 -2.48
C ALA A 137 18.32 -1.09 -2.53
N LYS A 138 17.00 -1.23 -2.41
CA LYS A 138 16.30 -2.51 -2.61
C LYS A 138 16.56 -3.07 -4.01
N ARG A 139 16.51 -2.22 -5.05
CA ARG A 139 16.77 -2.62 -6.44
C ARG A 139 18.18 -3.13 -6.69
N ILE A 140 19.19 -2.44 -6.16
CA ILE A 140 20.59 -2.87 -6.28
C ILE A 140 20.81 -4.23 -5.61
N LEU A 141 20.09 -4.52 -4.53
CA LEU A 141 20.23 -5.76 -3.76
C LEU A 141 19.34 -6.91 -4.27
N PHE A 142 18.37 -6.62 -5.13
CA PHE A 142 17.46 -7.63 -5.65
C PHE A 142 18.24 -8.73 -6.41
N GLY A 143 17.92 -9.98 -6.09
CA GLY A 143 18.64 -11.17 -6.57
C GLY A 143 19.63 -11.73 -5.54
N LYS A 144 20.19 -10.87 -4.67
CA LYS A 144 20.90 -11.32 -3.45
C LYS A 144 19.93 -11.54 -2.29
N VAL A 145 18.95 -10.64 -2.18
CA VAL A 145 17.84 -10.70 -1.22
C VAL A 145 16.54 -10.52 -1.99
N GLY A 146 15.47 -11.16 -1.53
CA GLY A 146 14.14 -10.89 -2.04
C GLY A 146 13.72 -9.46 -1.73
N ILE A 147 12.87 -8.89 -2.57
CA ILE A 147 12.15 -7.65 -2.26
C ILE A 147 10.67 -7.86 -2.58
N ASP A 148 9.81 -7.09 -1.93
CA ASP A 148 8.37 -7.01 -2.24
C ASP A 148 8.12 -6.41 -3.62
N LEU A 149 8.45 -5.12 -3.80
CA LEU A 149 8.21 -4.35 -5.01
C LEU A 149 9.07 -3.09 -5.07
N PHE A 150 9.18 -2.53 -6.27
CA PHE A 150 9.75 -1.19 -6.48
C PHE A 150 8.68 -0.15 -6.19
N ALA A 151 8.68 0.39 -4.97
CA ALA A 151 7.65 1.33 -4.56
C ALA A 151 7.79 2.62 -5.39
N GLY A 152 6.76 2.93 -6.17
CA GLY A 152 6.60 4.18 -6.91
C GLY A 152 5.99 5.27 -6.03
N PRO A 153 5.67 6.43 -6.62
CA PRO A 153 4.77 7.39 -6.00
C PRO A 153 3.42 6.72 -5.75
N THR A 154 2.76 7.10 -4.66
CA THR A 154 1.43 6.56 -4.35
C THR A 154 0.39 7.23 -5.24
N GLU A 155 -0.59 6.47 -5.71
CA GLU A 155 -1.56 6.88 -6.73
C GLU A 155 -2.99 6.47 -6.36
N ILE A 156 -3.98 7.16 -6.92
CA ILE A 156 -5.41 6.82 -6.79
C ILE A 156 -6.12 6.94 -8.14
N ALA A 157 -7.02 6.01 -8.41
CA ALA A 157 -8.04 6.11 -9.43
C ALA A 157 -9.43 5.97 -8.82
N ILE A 158 -10.38 6.78 -9.30
CA ILE A 158 -11.79 6.70 -8.90
C ILE A 158 -12.63 6.50 -10.15
N ILE A 159 -13.39 5.40 -10.19
CA ILE A 159 -14.49 5.20 -11.13
C ILE A 159 -15.76 5.73 -10.46
N ALA A 160 -16.29 6.84 -10.97
CA ALA A 160 -17.46 7.51 -10.40
C ALA A 160 -18.66 7.48 -11.37
N GLY A 161 -19.78 6.95 -10.89
CA GLY A 161 -21.05 6.92 -11.62
C GLY A 161 -21.87 8.18 -11.39
N LYS A 162 -23.03 8.27 -12.05
CA LYS A 162 -23.97 9.41 -11.93
C LYS A 162 -24.52 9.62 -10.51
N THR A 163 -24.45 8.59 -9.67
CA THR A 163 -24.95 8.59 -8.30
C THR A 163 -23.90 8.96 -7.27
N ALA A 164 -22.62 9.04 -7.66
CA ALA A 164 -21.55 9.39 -6.73
C ALA A 164 -21.64 10.85 -6.29
N ASP A 165 -21.35 11.09 -5.02
CA ASP A 165 -21.21 12.44 -4.49
C ASP A 165 -19.90 13.08 -5.00
N PRO A 166 -19.99 14.17 -5.80
CA PRO A 166 -18.80 14.85 -6.30
C PRO A 166 -17.93 15.48 -5.20
N GLU A 167 -18.47 15.72 -4.00
CA GLU A 167 -17.67 16.15 -2.85
C GLU A 167 -16.75 15.03 -2.38
N ILE A 168 -17.29 13.83 -2.19
CA ILE A 168 -16.53 12.66 -1.71
C ILE A 168 -15.43 12.31 -2.71
N VAL A 169 -15.78 12.22 -4.00
CA VAL A 169 -14.81 12.00 -5.09
C VAL A 169 -13.68 13.04 -5.05
N ALA A 170 -14.00 14.33 -4.85
CA ALA A 170 -12.98 15.37 -4.77
C ALA A 170 -12.10 15.24 -3.51
N TYR A 171 -12.67 14.90 -2.36
CA TYR A 171 -11.92 14.64 -1.13
C TYR A 171 -10.96 13.47 -1.27
N ASP A 172 -11.40 12.37 -1.88
CA ASP A 172 -10.55 11.17 -2.06
C ASP A 172 -9.38 11.45 -3.01
N LEU A 173 -9.61 12.19 -4.11
CA LEU A 173 -8.53 12.63 -5.01
C LEU A 173 -7.51 13.52 -4.29
N VAL A 174 -7.97 14.52 -3.54
CA VAL A 174 -7.08 15.43 -2.79
C VAL A 174 -6.35 14.70 -1.67
N GLY A 175 -7.03 13.78 -0.99
CA GLY A 175 -6.49 12.97 0.09
C GLY A 175 -5.29 12.12 -0.34
N GLN A 176 -5.24 11.69 -1.61
CA GLN A 176 -4.05 11.04 -2.14
C GLN A 176 -3.02 12.03 -2.69
N ALA A 177 -3.47 13.08 -3.40
CA ALA A 177 -2.58 14.08 -3.98
C ALA A 177 -1.67 14.77 -2.94
N GLU A 178 -2.11 14.85 -1.68
CA GLU A 178 -1.32 15.47 -0.61
C GLU A 178 -0.05 14.69 -0.22
N HIS A 179 0.02 13.39 -0.57
CA HIS A 179 1.13 12.51 -0.19
C HIS A 179 2.46 12.91 -0.84
N GLY A 180 2.44 13.42 -2.07
CA GLY A 180 3.65 13.82 -2.79
C GLY A 180 3.36 14.63 -4.04
N TYR A 181 4.29 15.52 -4.40
CA TYR A 181 4.20 16.37 -5.60
C TYR A 181 4.09 15.59 -6.93
N ASN A 182 4.35 14.28 -6.90
CA ASN A 182 4.33 13.38 -8.03
C ASN A 182 3.32 12.24 -7.86
N SER A 183 2.28 12.43 -7.03
CA SER A 183 1.20 11.46 -6.81
C SER A 183 0.10 11.64 -7.87
N PRO A 184 -0.09 10.67 -8.79
CA PRO A 184 -1.18 10.71 -9.75
C PRO A 184 -2.55 10.57 -9.08
N ALA A 185 -3.54 11.28 -9.64
CA ALA A 185 -4.93 11.24 -9.18
C ALA A 185 -5.87 11.27 -10.39
N TRP A 186 -6.61 10.18 -10.60
CA TRP A 186 -7.40 9.97 -11.80
C TRP A 186 -8.89 9.78 -11.50
N LEU A 187 -9.74 10.43 -12.28
CA LEU A 187 -11.19 10.25 -12.25
C LEU A 187 -11.67 9.72 -13.60
N PHE A 188 -12.33 8.56 -13.59
CA PHE A 188 -13.03 7.99 -14.74
C PHE A 188 -14.53 8.11 -14.50
N THR A 189 -15.25 8.79 -15.38
CA THR A 189 -16.71 8.95 -15.23
C THR A 189 -17.44 8.99 -16.57
N THR A 190 -18.71 8.63 -16.58
CA THR A 190 -19.63 8.87 -17.71
C THR A 190 -20.44 10.14 -17.55
N ASP A 191 -20.34 10.81 -16.39
CA ASP A 191 -21.14 11.98 -16.05
C ASP A 191 -20.32 13.26 -16.19
N LYS A 192 -20.60 14.01 -17.26
CA LYS A 192 -19.95 15.30 -17.51
C LYS A 192 -20.20 16.31 -16.40
N LYS A 193 -21.37 16.31 -15.77
CA LYS A 193 -21.68 17.24 -14.68
C LYS A 193 -20.86 16.91 -13.43
N LEU A 194 -20.70 15.62 -13.13
CA LEU A 194 -19.81 15.17 -12.04
C LEU A 194 -18.37 15.61 -12.33
N ALA A 195 -17.84 15.32 -13.53
CA ALA A 195 -16.51 15.73 -13.95
C ALA A 195 -16.28 17.25 -13.80
N ASP A 196 -17.21 18.05 -14.32
CA ASP A 196 -17.14 19.51 -14.26
C ASP A 196 -17.18 20.04 -12.82
N THR A 197 -17.91 19.37 -11.92
CA THR A 197 -17.95 19.73 -10.50
C THR A 197 -16.65 19.35 -9.79
N VAL A 198 -16.16 18.12 -9.97
CA VAL A 198 -14.92 17.65 -9.32
C VAL A 198 -13.73 18.51 -9.74
N MET A 199 -13.60 18.84 -11.04
CA MET A 199 -12.53 19.72 -11.54
C MET A 199 -12.53 21.12 -10.90
N LYS A 200 -13.69 21.61 -10.45
CA LYS A 200 -13.78 22.89 -9.73
C LYS A 200 -13.46 22.75 -8.25
N LYS A 201 -13.90 21.65 -7.63
CA LYS A 201 -13.75 21.41 -6.19
C LYS A 201 -12.35 21.04 -5.77
N VAL A 202 -11.64 20.25 -6.58
CA VAL A 202 -10.29 19.80 -6.23
C VAL A 202 -9.36 20.99 -5.91
N PRO A 203 -9.27 22.05 -6.75
CA PRO A 203 -8.50 23.24 -6.39
C PRO A 203 -8.95 23.93 -5.10
N GLU A 204 -10.25 24.01 -4.83
CA GLU A 204 -10.80 24.62 -3.60
C GLU A 204 -10.34 23.84 -2.36
N LEU A 205 -10.51 22.52 -2.38
CA LEU A 205 -10.10 21.62 -1.29
C LEU A 205 -8.58 21.62 -1.06
N ILE A 206 -7.79 21.72 -2.14
CA ILE A 206 -6.34 21.87 -2.04
C ILE A 206 -5.97 23.13 -1.26
N GLN A 207 -6.67 24.25 -1.47
CA GLN A 207 -6.38 25.48 -0.73
C GLN A 207 -6.66 25.37 0.78
N ASP A 208 -7.59 24.50 1.18
CA ASP A 208 -7.90 24.25 2.59
C ASP A 208 -6.84 23.42 3.33
N LEU A 209 -5.90 22.78 2.60
CA LEU A 209 -4.81 22.01 3.19
C LEU A 209 -3.76 22.89 3.86
N PRO A 210 -3.00 22.37 4.85
CA PRO A 210 -1.81 23.04 5.38
C PRO A 210 -0.74 23.23 4.28
N GLU A 211 0.16 24.20 4.47
CA GLU A 211 1.12 24.65 3.45
C GLU A 211 1.89 23.52 2.72
N PHE A 212 2.42 22.55 3.46
CA PHE A 212 3.20 21.47 2.86
C PHE A 212 2.35 20.45 2.07
N PRO A 213 1.30 19.84 2.66
CA PRO A 213 0.32 19.04 1.91
C PRO A 213 -0.29 19.79 0.70
N ARG A 214 -0.60 21.08 0.85
CA ARG A 214 -1.10 21.95 -0.22
C ARG A 214 -0.11 22.01 -1.39
N SER A 215 1.15 22.35 -1.12
CA SER A 215 2.18 22.45 -2.18
C SER A 215 2.40 21.13 -2.92
N ASN A 216 2.29 19.98 -2.23
CA ASN A 216 2.31 18.68 -2.87
C ASN A 216 1.09 18.48 -3.76
N ALA A 217 -0.11 18.66 -3.21
CA ALA A 217 -1.37 18.41 -3.92
C ALA A 217 -1.54 19.34 -5.14
N GLU A 218 -1.10 20.61 -5.05
CA GLU A 218 -1.08 21.54 -6.18
C GLU A 218 -0.21 21.04 -7.33
N ALA A 219 1.00 20.55 -7.02
CA ALA A 219 1.92 20.02 -8.03
C ALA A 219 1.39 18.70 -8.61
N ALA A 220 0.92 17.80 -7.75
CA ALA A 220 0.34 16.52 -8.12
C ALA A 220 -0.85 16.69 -9.08
N TRP A 221 -1.81 17.54 -8.72
CA TRP A 221 -2.98 17.81 -9.55
C TRP A 221 -2.62 18.50 -10.87
N ARG A 222 -1.70 19.46 -10.85
CA ARG A 222 -1.26 20.17 -12.07
C ARG A 222 -0.57 19.24 -13.06
N ASP A 223 0.33 18.38 -12.57
CA ASP A 223 1.25 17.63 -13.42
C ASP A 223 0.73 16.21 -13.75
N TYR A 224 -0.14 15.64 -12.90
CA TYR A 224 -0.58 14.25 -12.99
C TYR A 224 -2.09 14.03 -12.76
N GLY A 225 -2.86 15.10 -12.50
CA GLY A 225 -4.31 15.03 -12.34
C GLY A 225 -5.03 14.86 -13.67
N GLU A 226 -5.87 13.84 -13.80
CA GLU A 226 -6.64 13.59 -15.04
C GLU A 226 -8.10 13.26 -14.74
N VAL A 227 -9.00 13.85 -15.53
CA VAL A 227 -10.44 13.54 -15.52
C VAL A 227 -10.84 13.06 -16.91
N ILE A 228 -11.25 11.80 -17.01
CA ILE A 228 -11.55 11.14 -18.28
C ILE A 228 -13.06 10.88 -18.37
N LEU A 229 -13.69 11.58 -19.31
CA LEU A 229 -15.10 11.38 -19.64
C LEU A 229 -15.22 10.21 -20.63
N CYS A 230 -15.85 9.13 -20.17
CA CYS A 230 -16.07 7.90 -20.92
C CYS A 230 -17.52 7.83 -21.45
N GLU A 231 -17.74 7.06 -22.50
CA GLU A 231 -19.05 6.80 -23.10
C GLU A 231 -19.91 5.88 -22.24
N ASN A 232 -19.30 4.90 -21.56
CA ASN A 232 -20.02 3.88 -20.79
C ASN A 232 -19.13 3.18 -19.73
N ASN A 233 -19.74 2.32 -18.92
CA ASN A 233 -19.04 1.57 -17.86
C ASN A 233 -17.93 0.65 -18.36
N GLU A 234 -18.08 0.07 -19.56
CA GLU A 234 -17.06 -0.83 -20.12
C GLU A 234 -15.81 -0.06 -20.53
N GLU A 235 -15.97 1.15 -21.06
CA GLU A 235 -14.85 2.04 -21.34
C GLU A 235 -14.16 2.51 -20.05
N MET A 236 -14.92 2.92 -19.02
CA MET A 236 -14.33 3.25 -17.70
C MET A 236 -13.49 2.10 -17.14
N ALA A 237 -14.02 0.86 -17.19
CA ALA A 237 -13.29 -0.33 -16.73
C ALA A 237 -12.03 -0.59 -17.56
N LYS A 238 -12.13 -0.46 -18.90
CA LYS A 238 -11.00 -0.66 -19.81
C LYS A 238 -9.89 0.35 -19.55
N ILE A 239 -10.22 1.64 -19.44
CA ILE A 239 -9.23 2.70 -19.18
C ILE A 239 -8.59 2.51 -17.81
N SER A 240 -9.38 2.21 -16.77
CA SER A 240 -8.84 1.89 -15.45
C SER A 240 -7.87 0.70 -15.50
N ASP A 241 -8.21 -0.36 -16.24
CA ASP A 241 -7.34 -1.54 -16.41
C ASP A 241 -6.05 -1.19 -17.18
N GLU A 242 -6.08 -0.23 -18.10
CA GLU A 242 -4.89 0.24 -18.83
C GLU A 242 -3.94 1.04 -17.93
N TYR A 243 -4.48 1.83 -17.00
CA TYR A 243 -3.67 2.57 -16.01
C TYR A 243 -3.12 1.65 -14.91
N ALA A 244 -3.85 0.60 -14.54
CA ALA A 244 -3.48 -0.38 -13.52
C ALA A 244 -3.12 0.25 -12.15
N PRO A 245 -4.02 1.05 -11.55
CA PRO A 245 -3.75 1.88 -10.38
C PRO A 245 -3.41 1.07 -9.11
N GLU A 246 -2.52 1.59 -8.27
CA GLU A 246 -2.25 1.12 -6.90
C GLU A 246 -3.56 1.02 -6.10
N HIS A 247 -4.35 2.10 -6.07
CA HIS A 247 -5.64 2.15 -5.39
C HIS A 247 -6.77 2.48 -6.37
N LEU A 248 -7.79 1.63 -6.41
CA LEU A 248 -8.97 1.82 -7.25
C LEU A 248 -10.24 1.90 -6.40
N GLU A 249 -10.88 3.04 -6.40
CA GLU A 249 -12.22 3.21 -5.83
C GLU A 249 -13.30 3.11 -6.90
N VAL A 250 -14.40 2.45 -6.55
CA VAL A 250 -15.58 2.32 -7.41
C VAL A 250 -16.78 2.89 -6.67
N GLN A 251 -17.14 4.11 -7.03
CA GLN A 251 -18.28 4.84 -6.50
C GLN A 251 -19.41 4.81 -7.55
N THR A 252 -19.99 3.63 -7.77
CA THR A 252 -21.01 3.39 -8.80
C THR A 252 -22.08 2.42 -8.33
N GLU A 253 -23.16 2.30 -9.11
CA GLU A 253 -24.12 1.19 -8.98
C GLU A 253 -23.53 -0.15 -9.47
N ASN A 254 -24.12 -1.26 -9.05
CA ASN A 254 -23.79 -2.63 -9.49
C ASN A 254 -22.33 -3.05 -9.22
N LEU A 255 -21.88 -2.90 -7.97
CA LEU A 255 -20.53 -3.24 -7.51
C LEU A 255 -20.09 -4.67 -7.86
N ASP A 256 -21.03 -5.63 -7.92
CA ASP A 256 -20.75 -7.02 -8.31
C ASP A 256 -20.24 -7.16 -9.74
N TRP A 257 -20.70 -6.30 -10.65
CA TRP A 257 -20.21 -6.29 -12.03
C TRP A 257 -18.78 -5.78 -12.08
N TRP A 258 -18.47 -4.69 -11.37
CA TRP A 258 -17.13 -4.13 -11.28
C TRP A 258 -16.13 -5.11 -10.68
N LEU A 259 -16.49 -5.75 -9.56
CA LEU A 259 -15.66 -6.76 -8.91
C LEU A 259 -15.26 -7.91 -9.85
N LYS A 260 -16.18 -8.32 -10.74
CA LYS A 260 -15.95 -9.40 -11.71
C LYS A 260 -15.24 -8.92 -12.98
N ARG A 261 -15.42 -7.64 -13.34
CA ARG A 261 -14.96 -7.08 -14.62
C ARG A 261 -13.55 -6.51 -14.53
N LEU A 262 -13.22 -5.78 -13.46
CA LEU A 262 -11.92 -5.13 -13.29
C LEU A 262 -10.82 -6.17 -13.10
N LYS A 263 -9.66 -5.91 -13.70
CA LYS A 263 -8.55 -6.87 -13.79
C LYS A 263 -7.26 -6.36 -13.18
N ASN A 264 -6.98 -5.06 -13.34
CA ASN A 264 -5.68 -4.49 -12.96
C ASN A 264 -5.87 -3.38 -11.93
N TYR A 265 -5.50 -3.68 -10.69
CA TYR A 265 -5.44 -2.74 -9.58
C TYR A 265 -4.59 -3.36 -8.46
N GLY A 266 -4.01 -2.54 -7.57
CA GLY A 266 -3.37 -3.02 -6.34
C GLY A 266 -4.40 -3.41 -5.28
N SER A 267 -5.23 -2.43 -4.88
CA SER A 267 -6.33 -2.61 -3.94
C SER A 267 -7.63 -2.00 -4.49
N LEU A 268 -8.72 -2.77 -4.41
CA LEU A 268 -10.05 -2.38 -4.89
C LEU A 268 -10.97 -2.03 -3.73
N PHE A 269 -11.59 -0.86 -3.81
CA PHE A 269 -12.52 -0.34 -2.85
C PHE A 269 -13.89 -0.16 -3.52
N LEU A 270 -14.92 -0.83 -2.99
CA LEU A 270 -16.24 -0.91 -3.64
C LEU A 270 -17.31 -0.21 -2.79
N GLY A 271 -17.85 0.88 -3.32
CA GLY A 271 -18.89 1.69 -2.68
C GLY A 271 -18.35 3.04 -2.20
N GLU A 272 -19.25 4.03 -2.13
CA GLU A 272 -18.93 5.45 -1.87
C GLU A 272 -18.18 5.71 -0.56
N GLU A 273 -18.49 4.98 0.52
CA GLU A 273 -17.83 5.14 1.83
C GLU A 273 -16.72 4.09 2.06
N THR A 274 -16.25 3.43 1.01
CA THR A 274 -15.13 2.49 1.08
C THR A 274 -13.94 3.17 0.43
N THR A 275 -13.14 3.89 1.22
CA THR A 275 -12.10 4.78 0.67
C THR A 275 -10.69 4.29 0.98
N VAL A 276 -9.73 4.78 0.19
CA VAL A 276 -8.29 4.52 0.39
C VAL A 276 -7.87 4.86 1.81
N ALA A 277 -8.35 5.97 2.38
CA ALA A 277 -8.03 6.39 3.74
C ALA A 277 -8.33 5.30 4.80
N TYR A 278 -9.36 4.48 4.60
CA TYR A 278 -9.63 3.35 5.49
C TYR A 278 -8.70 2.17 5.22
N GLY A 279 -8.42 1.84 3.96
CA GLY A 279 -7.43 0.82 3.56
C GLY A 279 -6.07 1.08 4.18
N ASP A 280 -5.63 2.31 4.00
CA ASP A 280 -4.32 2.83 4.33
C ASP A 280 -4.05 2.87 5.85
N LYS A 281 -5.11 2.74 6.68
CA LYS A 281 -5.02 2.82 8.14
C LYS A 281 -5.54 1.58 8.87
N CYS A 282 -6.75 1.09 8.57
CA CYS A 282 -7.43 0.15 9.48
C CYS A 282 -8.54 -0.74 8.87
N SER A 283 -8.72 -0.84 7.56
CA SER A 283 -9.69 -1.78 6.97
C SER A 283 -9.28 -3.24 7.21
N GLY A 284 -7.97 -3.52 7.12
CA GLY A 284 -7.36 -4.83 7.27
C GLY A 284 -6.54 -5.27 6.05
N THR A 285 -6.76 -4.68 4.87
CA THR A 285 -5.92 -4.91 3.69
C THR A 285 -4.52 -4.33 3.88
N ASN A 286 -3.56 -4.80 3.09
CA ASN A 286 -2.23 -4.19 3.01
C ASN A 286 -2.30 -2.99 2.06
N HIS A 287 -1.59 -1.92 2.37
CA HIS A 287 -1.52 -0.69 1.59
C HIS A 287 -0.35 -0.68 0.62
#